data_AF-A0A534BAA8-F1
#
_entry.id   AF-A0A534BAA8-F1
#
_cell.length_a   1.000
_cell.length_b   1.000
_cell.length_c   1.000
_cell.angle_alpha   90.00
_cell.angle_beta   90.00
_cell.angle_gamma   90.00
#
_symmetry.space_group_name_H-M   'P 1'
#
loop_
_entity.id
_entity.type
_entity.pdbx_description
1 polymer ?
#
loop_
_entity_poly.entity_id
_entity_poly.type
_entity_poly.pdbx_seq_one_letter_code
_entity_poly.pdbx_strand_id
1 'polypeptide(L)' 'ATVTFDPAKTTAEALATAVTNAGYPAKVLKNGG' A
#
# COMPACT_ATOMS: atom_id res chain seq x y z
N ALA A 1 4.93 8.36 6.54
CA ALA A 1 3.45 8.37 6.60
C ALA A 1 2.97 6.93 6.74
N THR A 2 2.01 6.67 7.62
CA THR A 2 1.46 5.33 7.85
C THR A 2 0.07 5.27 7.25
N VAL A 3 -0.13 4.40 6.27
CA VAL A 3 -1.42 4.24 5.59
C VAL A 3 -2.13 3.03 6.20
N THR A 4 -3.27 3.28 6.83
CA THR A 4 -4.13 2.24 7.39
C THR A 4 -5.22 1.95 6.37
N PHE A 5 -5.33 0.69 5.93
CA PHE A 5 -6.34 0.26 4.98
C PHE A 5 -6.99 -1.03 5.50
N ASP A 6 -8.21 -1.29 5.03
CA ASP A 6 -8.96 -2.49 5.41
C ASP A 6 -8.52 -3.69 4.54
N PRO A 7 -7.86 -4.71 5.12
CA PRO A 7 -7.37 -5.87 4.37
C PRO A 7 -8.49 -6.74 3.81
N ALA A 8 -9.74 -6.59 4.25
CA ALA A 8 -10.88 -7.31 3.70
C ALA A 8 -11.40 -6.71 2.39
N LYS A 9 -11.04 -5.45 2.09
CA LYS A 9 -11.49 -4.73 0.89
C LYS A 9 -10.37 -4.48 -0.12
N THR A 10 -9.14 -4.37 0.34
CA THR A 10 -7.99 -4.06 -0.50
C THR A 10 -6.70 -4.53 0.16
N THR A 11 -5.67 -4.80 -0.64
CA THR A 11 -4.37 -5.27 -0.14
C THR A 11 -3.33 -4.17 -0.19
N ALA A 12 -2.30 -4.25 0.65
CA ALA A 12 -1.19 -3.30 0.63
C ALA A 12 -0.54 -3.19 -0.75
N GLU A 13 -0.47 -4.31 -1.47
CA GLU A 13 0.07 -4.40 -2.83
C GLU A 13 -0.80 -3.63 -3.82
N ALA A 14 -2.13 -3.79 -3.77
CA ALA A 14 -3.04 -3.03 -4.61
C ALA A 14 -2.93 -1.52 -4.35
N LEU A 15 -2.79 -1.11 -3.09
CA LEU A 15 -2.51 0.29 -2.75
C LEU A 15 -1.16 0.76 -3.28
N ALA A 16 -0.09 -0.03 -3.13
CA ALA A 16 1.23 0.35 -3.63
C ALA A 16 1.25 0.49 -5.16
N THR A 17 0.54 -0.38 -5.87
CA THR A 17 0.34 -0.26 -7.32
C THR A 17 -0.44 1.01 -7.68
N ALA A 18 -1.54 1.30 -6.98
CA ALA A 18 -2.31 2.52 -7.23
C ALA A 18 -1.49 3.79 -7.00
N VAL A 19 -0.68 3.83 -5.94
CA VAL A 19 0.19 4.96 -5.62
C VAL A 19 1.33 5.10 -6.65
N THR A 20 1.90 3.98 -7.11
CA THR A 20 2.90 3.96 -8.19
C THR A 20 2.31 4.45 -9.50
N ASN A 21 1.09 4.02 -9.85
CA ASN A 21 0.38 4.50 -11.04
C ASN A 21 0.03 5.98 -10.95
N ALA A 22 -0.18 6.51 -9.74
CA ALA A 22 -0.37 7.95 -9.51
C ALA A 22 0.93 8.77 -9.65
N GLY A 23 2.07 8.13 -9.96
CA GLY A 23 3.37 8.77 -10.15
C GLY A 23 4.22 8.87 -8.90
N TYR A 24 3.77 8.27 -7.78
CA TYR A 24 4.51 8.25 -6.52
C TYR A 24 5.11 6.86 -6.30
N PRO A 25 6.44 6.71 -6.28
CA PRO A 25 7.06 5.40 -6.05
C PRO A 25 6.73 4.92 -4.63
N ALA A 26 5.79 3.97 -4.52
CA ALA A 26 5.39 3.37 -3.26
C ALA A 26 5.95 1.96 -3.14
N LYS A 27 6.45 1.63 -1.94
CA LYS A 27 6.86 0.27 -1.58
C LYS A 27 6.05 -0.18 -0.38
N VAL A 28 5.49 -1.39 -0.47
CA VAL A 28 4.85 -2.03 0.68
C VAL A 28 5.94 -2.37 1.68
N LEU A 29 5.97 -1.65 2.80
CA LEU A 29 6.75 -2.03 3.96
C LEU A 29 5.90 -3.01 4.76
N LYS A 30 6.23 -4.30 4.67
CA LYS A 30 5.62 -5.31 5.54
C LYS A 30 6.12 -5.01 6.95
N ASN A 31 5.28 -4.38 7.78
CA ASN A 31 5.60 -4.25 9.19
C ASN A 31 5.54 -5.67 9.78
N GLY A 32 6.70 -6.31 9.88
CA GLY A 32 6.84 -7.66 10.40
C GLY A 32 6.58 -7.69 11.90
N GLY A 33 5.87 -8.73 12.35
CA GLY A 33 5.50 -9.00 13.74
C GLY A 33 4.13 -9.63 13.83
#